data_AF-A0A1G4RC15-F1
#
_entry.id   AF-A0A1G4RC15-F1
#
_cell.length_a   1.000
_cell.length_b   1.000
_cell.length_c   1.000
_cell.angle_alpha   90.00
_cell.angle_beta   90.00
_cell.angle_gamma   90.00
#
_symmetry.space_group_name_H-M   'P 1'
#
loop_
_entity.id
_entity.type
_entity.pdbx_description
1 polymer ?
#
loop_
_entity_poly.entity_id
_entity_poly.type
_entity_poly.pdbx_seq_one_letter_code
_entity_poly.pdbx_strand_id
1 'polypeptide(L)'
;MSAWRKRAIECLPSLKKDFEDPQTSIYGVFMELLPVTVASHKSNNVAQLKKNYDFAEWCFRQKSENLWNAAGVSFYEHLGDKSETL
;
A
#
# COMPACT_ATOMS: atom_id res chain seq x y z
N MET A 1 -14.33 -4.40 10.78
CA MET A 1 -13.34 -3.93 9.78
C MET A 1 -12.13 -4.86 9.79
N SER A 2 -11.64 -5.30 8.62
CA SER A 2 -10.48 -6.18 8.52
C SER A 2 -9.21 -5.51 9.04
N ALA A 3 -8.23 -6.31 9.47
CA ALA A 3 -6.95 -5.79 9.97
C ALA A 3 -6.20 -4.96 8.92
N TRP A 4 -6.24 -5.39 7.65
CA TRP A 4 -5.57 -4.66 6.56
C TRP A 4 -6.20 -3.29 6.28
N ARG A 5 -7.53 -3.15 6.40
CA ARG A 5 -8.21 -1.85 6.20
C ARG A 5 -7.78 -0.83 7.24
N LYS A 6 -7.67 -1.24 8.50
CA LYS A 6 -7.18 -0.35 9.58
C LYS A 6 -5.77 0.17 9.28
N ARG A 7 -4.86 -0.73 8.88
CA ARG A 7 -3.47 -0.37 8.54
C ARG A 7 -3.39 0.52 7.29
N ALA A 8 -4.21 0.26 6.27
CA ALA A 8 -4.29 1.10 5.09
C ALA A 8 -4.70 2.54 5.44
N ILE A 9 -5.70 2.69 6.32
CA ILE A 9 -6.16 4.00 6.81
C ILE A 9 -5.06 4.72 7.61
N GLU A 10 -4.25 4.01 8.38
CA GLU A 10 -3.08 4.60 9.07
C GLU A 10 -2.00 5.10 8.10
N CYS A 11 -1.88 4.47 6.92
CA CYS A 11 -0.97 4.90 5.86
C CYS A 11 -1.49 6.14 5.15
N LEU A 12 -2.77 6.14 4.75
CA LEU A 12 -3.42 7.22 3.99
C LEU A 12 -4.74 7.65 4.66
N PRO A 13 -4.68 8.44 5.76
CA PRO A 13 -5.87 8.79 6.55
C PRO A 13 -6.93 9.56 5.75
N SER A 14 -6.51 10.32 4.73
CA SER A 14 -7.41 11.06 3.84
C SER A 14 -8.34 10.17 3.02
N LEU A 15 -7.95 8.91 2.77
CA LEU A 15 -8.73 7.92 2.01
C LEU A 15 -9.57 7.01 2.92
N LYS A 16 -9.76 7.39 4.18
CA LYS A 16 -10.49 6.58 5.16
C LYS A 16 -11.85 6.11 4.64
N LYS A 17 -12.65 7.04 4.10
CA LYS A 17 -14.00 6.75 3.62
C LYS A 17 -13.98 5.70 2.49
N ASP A 18 -13.03 5.82 1.58
CA ASP A 18 -12.90 4.91 0.45
C ASP A 18 -12.43 3.52 0.89
N PHE A 19 -11.50 3.45 1.87
CA PHE A 19 -11.01 2.17 2.40
C PHE A 19 -12.02 1.46 3.30
N GLU A 20 -12.95 2.21 3.90
CA GLU A 20 -14.07 1.66 4.67
C GLU A 20 -15.17 1.06 3.77
N ASP A 21 -15.23 1.42 2.49
CA ASP A 21 -16.20 0.85 1.54
C ASP A 21 -16.00 -0.68 1.44
N PRO A 22 -17.07 -1.48 1.66
CA PRO A 22 -17.03 -2.92 1.49
C PRO A 22 -16.58 -3.39 0.10
N GLN A 23 -16.82 -2.59 -0.95
CA GLN A 23 -16.44 -2.87 -2.33
C GLN A 23 -14.95 -2.62 -2.61
N THR A 24 -14.28 -1.85 -1.75
CA THR A 24 -12.84 -1.61 -1.89
C THR A 24 -12.06 -2.90 -1.65
N SER A 25 -11.32 -3.33 -2.66
CA SER A 25 -10.42 -4.47 -2.60
C SER A 25 -9.04 -4.04 -2.10
N ILE A 26 -8.23 -5.01 -1.65
CA ILE A 26 -6.84 -4.75 -1.29
C ILE A 26 -6.01 -4.26 -2.49
N TYR A 27 -6.34 -4.70 -3.71
CA TYR A 27 -5.74 -4.21 -4.95
C TYR A 27 -6.02 -2.71 -5.13
N GLY A 28 -7.27 -2.27 -4.90
CA GLY A 28 -7.62 -0.85 -4.94
C GLY A 28 -6.83 -0.02 -3.93
N VAL A 29 -6.56 -0.55 -2.74
CA VAL A 29 -5.68 0.13 -1.77
C VAL A 29 -4.25 0.26 -2.28
N PHE A 30 -3.68 -0.78 -2.90
CA PHE A 30 -2.33 -0.70 -3.46
C PHE A 30 -2.24 0.27 -4.66
N MET A 31 -3.31 0.40 -5.45
CA MET A 31 -3.39 1.42 -6.51
C MET A 31 -3.28 2.85 -5.97
N GLU A 32 -3.79 3.11 -4.76
CA GLU A 32 -3.64 4.41 -4.09
C GLU A 32 -2.30 4.55 -3.36
N LEU A 33 -1.78 3.46 -2.80
CA LEU A 33 -0.53 3.45 -2.04
C LEU A 33 0.72 3.66 -2.92
N LEU A 34 0.73 3.08 -4.13
CA LEU A 34 1.88 3.11 -5.03
C LEU A 34 2.24 4.55 -5.47
N PRO A 35 1.32 5.38 -5.98
CA PRO A 35 1.62 6.78 -6.33
C PRO A 35 2.17 7.59 -5.16
N VAL A 36 1.61 7.39 -3.96
CA VAL A 36 2.10 8.06 -2.75
C VAL A 36 3.51 7.61 -2.39
N THR A 37 3.83 6.33 -2.60
CA THR A 37 5.18 5.79 -2.39
C THR A 37 6.19 6.42 -3.34
N VAL A 38 5.87 6.49 -4.64
CA VAL A 38 6.71 7.16 -5.64
C VAL A 38 6.91 8.64 -5.31
N ALA A 39 5.85 9.35 -4.94
CA ALA A 39 5.93 10.76 -4.53
C ALA A 39 6.77 10.94 -3.25
N SER A 40 6.71 9.98 -2.33
CA SER A 40 7.48 10.00 -1.09
C SER A 40 8.97 9.76 -1.36
N HIS A 41 9.32 8.91 -2.32
CA HIS A 41 10.71 8.80 -2.79
C HIS A 41 11.22 10.11 -3.40
N LYS A 42 10.43 10.72 -4.30
CA LYS A 42 10.77 12.02 -4.92
C LYS A 42 11.02 13.14 -3.92
N SER A 43 10.24 13.17 -2.85
CA SER A 43 10.29 14.21 -1.82
C SER A 43 11.19 13.83 -0.63
N ASN A 44 11.83 12.66 -0.67
CA ASN A 44 12.59 12.08 0.44
C ASN A 44 11.79 12.03 1.77
N ASN A 45 10.49 11.75 1.67
CA ASN A 45 9.60 11.63 2.83
C ASN A 45 9.73 10.23 3.45
N VAL A 46 10.83 10.03 4.18
CA VAL A 46 11.19 8.75 4.81
C VAL A 46 10.11 8.24 5.77
N ALA A 47 9.42 9.14 6.48
CA ALA A 47 8.36 8.76 7.40
C ALA A 47 7.16 8.12 6.68
N GLN A 48 6.75 8.67 5.54
CA GLN A 48 5.67 8.10 4.75
C GLN A 48 6.11 6.82 4.03
N LEU A 49 7.34 6.78 3.50
CA LEU A 49 7.90 5.56 2.92
C LEU A 49 7.85 4.41 3.90
N LYS A 50 8.29 4.63 5.14
CA LYS A 50 8.25 3.60 6.18
C LYS A 50 6.85 3.04 6.38
N LYS A 51 5.82 3.90 6.50
CA LYS A 51 4.43 3.44 6.67
C LYS A 51 3.96 2.59 5.49
N ASN A 52 4.23 3.05 4.27
CA ASN A 52 3.78 2.36 3.06
C ASN A 52 4.46 0.99 2.91
N TYR A 53 5.77 0.91 3.12
CA TYR A 53 6.52 -0.34 3.06
C TYR A 53 6.16 -1.29 4.22
N ASP A 54 5.99 -0.78 5.45
CA ASP A 54 5.56 -1.60 6.59
C ASP A 54 4.19 -2.25 6.32
N PHE A 55 3.25 -1.51 5.70
CA PHE A 55 1.95 -2.06 5.32
C PHE A 55 2.05 -3.11 4.21
N ALA A 56 2.81 -2.83 3.15
CA ALA A 56 3.04 -3.77 2.06
C ALA A 56 3.70 -5.06 2.55
N GLU A 57 4.74 -4.94 3.37
CA GLU A 57 5.43 -6.08 3.98
C GLU A 57 4.49 -6.87 4.88
N TRP A 58 3.69 -6.18 5.71
CA TRP A 58 2.72 -6.85 6.57
C TRP A 58 1.72 -7.67 5.74
N CYS A 59 1.20 -7.11 4.64
CA CYS A 59 0.31 -7.83 3.71
C CYS A 59 1.01 -9.03 3.06
N PHE A 60 2.25 -8.87 2.61
CA PHE A 60 3.06 -9.93 2.02
C PHE A 60 3.32 -11.11 2.96
N ARG A 61 3.42 -10.84 4.27
CA ARG A 61 3.64 -11.88 5.30
C ARG A 61 2.35 -12.60 5.74
N GLN A 62 1.18 -12.25 5.21
CA GLN A 62 -0.07 -12.92 5.57
C GLN A 62 -0.21 -14.27 4.84
N LYS A 63 -0.93 -15.23 5.46
CA LYS A 63 -1.26 -16.51 4.81
C LYS A 63 -2.34 -16.39 3.72
N SER A 64 -3.09 -15.29 3.71
CA SER A 64 -4.17 -15.04 2.75
C SER A 64 -3.58 -14.68 1.39
N GLU A 65 -3.88 -15.50 0.37
CA GLU A 65 -3.49 -15.25 -1.03
C GLU A 65 -3.86 -13.85 -1.50
N ASN A 66 -5.07 -13.41 -1.20
CA ASN A 66 -5.52 -12.09 -1.58
C ASN A 66 -4.61 -10.97 -1.04
N LEU A 67 -4.01 -11.14 0.14
CA LEU A 67 -3.14 -10.12 0.75
C LEU A 67 -1.71 -10.21 0.25
N TRP A 68 -1.11 -11.41 0.25
CA TRP A 68 0.29 -11.53 -0.17
C TRP A 68 0.45 -11.35 -1.68
N ASN A 69 -0.50 -11.84 -2.47
CA ASN A 69 -0.47 -11.69 -3.92
C ASN A 69 -0.62 -10.22 -4.31
N ALA A 70 -1.59 -9.51 -3.72
CA ALA A 70 -1.78 -8.09 -4.00
C ALA A 70 -0.56 -7.24 -3.64
N ALA A 71 0.14 -7.55 -2.53
CA ALA A 71 1.39 -6.87 -2.20
C ALA A 71 2.50 -7.15 -3.23
N GLY A 72 2.60 -8.38 -3.74
CA GLY A 72 3.53 -8.74 -4.80
C GLY A 72 3.21 -7.99 -6.10
N VAL A 73 2.05 -8.28 -6.68
CA VAL A 73 1.70 -7.90 -8.07
C VAL A 73 1.22 -6.45 -8.22
N SER A 74 0.73 -5.82 -7.16
CA SER A 74 0.22 -4.44 -7.24
C SER A 74 1.10 -3.41 -6.54
N PHE A 75 2.15 -3.86 -5.85
CA PHE A 75 3.10 -2.96 -5.20
C PHE A 75 4.53 -3.28 -5.57
N TYR A 76 5.09 -4.40 -5.10
CA TYR A 76 6.52 -4.67 -5.27
C TYR A 76 6.96 -4.78 -6.74
N GLU A 77 6.19 -5.45 -7.60
CA GLU A 77 6.49 -5.53 -9.03
C GLU A 77 6.55 -4.14 -9.67
N HIS A 78 5.60 -3.26 -9.34
CA HIS A 78 5.50 -1.92 -9.91
C HIS A 78 6.50 -0.91 -9.35
N LEU A 79 7.20 -1.21 -8.24
CA LEU A 79 8.36 -0.41 -7.84
C LEU A 79 9.50 -0.51 -8.86
N GLY A 80 9.58 -1.62 -9.63
CA GLY A 80 10.56 -1.75 -10.70
C GLY A 80 10.29 -0.83 -11.90
N ASP A 81 9.07 -0.32 -12.05
CA ASP A 81 8.65 0.48 -13.21
C ASP A 81 9.12 1.94 -13.16
N LYS A 82 9.61 2.40 -12.00
CA LYS A 82 9.91 3.82 -11.74
C LYS A 82 11.35 3.97 -11.26
N SER A 83 12.11 4.86 -11.89
CA SER A 83 13.51 5.10 -11.51
C SER A 83 13.65 5.67 -10.10
N GLU A 84 12.60 6.32 -9.57
CA GLU A 84 12.62 6.88 -8.22
C GLU A 84 12.53 5.83 -7.12
N THR A 85 12.16 4.59 -7.46
CA THR A 85 12.01 3.47 -6.53
C THR A 85 13.05 2.37 -6.74
N LEU A 86 14.04 2.59 -7.62
CA LEU A 86 15.16 1.69 -7.91
C LEU A 86 16.38 1.96 -7.01
#